data_AF-A0A352RX89-F1
#
_entry.id   AF-A0A352RX89-F1
#
_cell.length_a   1.000
_cell.length_b   1.000
_cell.length_c   1.000
_cell.angle_alpha   90.00
_cell.angle_beta   90.00
_cell.angle_gamma   90.00
#
_symmetry.space_group_name_H-M   'P 1'
#
loop_
_entity.id
_entity.type
_entity.pdbx_description
1 polymer ?
#
loop_
_entity_poly.entity_id
_entity_poly.type
_entity_poly.pdbx_seq_one_letter_code
_entity_poly.pdbx_strand_id
1 'polypeptide(L)'
;MLYFAAAVGGVGAGAVYGTCVGNALKWFPNRRGLAAGLTAAGFGAGSAATVVPIANMIKSSGYEATFLWFGLGQGIVVVLLGMLLYPPSAKILSDVKSTLKAAATYNATPRQVLSSPIFWVMYAMFVMMAAGGLMATA
;
A
#
# COMPACT_ATOMS: atom_id res chain seq x y z
N MET A 1 0.01 -18.34 -17.89
CA MET A 1 1.24 -17.55 -17.59
C MET A 1 0.91 -16.14 -17.13
N LEU A 2 0.13 -15.34 -17.87
CA LEU A 2 -0.22 -13.95 -17.48
C LEU A 2 -0.91 -13.82 -16.11
N TYR A 3 -1.91 -14.64 -15.79
CA TYR A 3 -2.58 -14.56 -14.47
C TYR A 3 -1.67 -14.93 -13.29
N PHE A 4 -0.73 -15.86 -13.49
CA PHE A 4 0.26 -16.20 -12.48
C PHE A 4 1.25 -15.05 -12.28
N ALA A 5 1.74 -14.44 -13.36
CA ALA A 5 2.59 -13.27 -13.30
C ALA A 5 1.87 -12.06 -12.65
N ALA A 6 0.58 -11.88 -12.94
CA ALA A 6 -0.25 -10.86 -12.30
C ALA A 6 -0.42 -11.12 -10.79
N ALA A 7 -0.60 -12.37 -10.37
CA ALA A 7 -0.66 -12.73 -8.96
C ALA A 7 0.66 -12.42 -8.24
N VAL A 8 1.80 -12.80 -8.82
CA VAL A 8 3.14 -12.49 -8.28
C VAL A 8 3.37 -10.97 -8.22
N GLY A 9 3.01 -10.25 -9.28
CA GLY A 9 3.10 -8.78 -9.32
C GLY A 9 2.22 -8.12 -8.27
N GLY A 10 1.00 -8.63 -8.05
CA GLY A 10 0.10 -8.16 -7.00
C GLY A 10 0.64 -8.35 -5.60
N VAL A 11 1.28 -9.51 -5.32
CA VAL A 11 1.96 -9.75 -4.03
C VAL A 11 3.11 -8.76 -3.84
N GLY A 12 3.93 -8.53 -4.87
CA GLY A 12 5.01 -7.55 -4.83
C GLY A 12 4.52 -6.13 -4.56
N ALA A 13 3.48 -5.69 -5.28
CA ALA A 13 2.87 -4.38 -5.06
C ALA A 13 2.31 -4.23 -3.64
N GLY A 14 1.65 -5.27 -3.11
CA GLY A 14 1.16 -5.30 -1.73
C GLY A 14 2.28 -5.20 -0.70
N ALA A 15 3.40 -5.90 -0.91
CA ALA A 15 4.56 -5.85 -0.03
C ALA A 15 5.19 -4.44 0.02
N VAL A 16 5.34 -3.79 -1.14
CA VAL A 16 5.88 -2.43 -1.23
C VAL A 16 4.96 -1.43 -0.54
N TYR A 17 3.66 -1.46 -0.87
CA TYR A 17 2.67 -0.56 -0.27
C TYR A 17 2.59 -0.73 1.25
N GLY A 18 2.45 -1.97 1.72
CA GLY A 18 2.37 -2.27 3.15
C GLY A 18 3.61 -1.82 3.93
N THR A 19 4.80 -1.97 3.34
CA THR A 19 6.06 -1.53 3.96
C THR A 19 6.14 -0.01 4.06
N CYS A 20 5.79 0.72 2.99
CA CYS A 20 5.81 2.18 2.96
C CYS A 20 4.80 2.77 3.96
N VAL A 21 3.56 2.28 3.96
CA VAL A 21 2.53 2.71 4.92
C VAL A 21 2.96 2.39 6.35
N GLY A 22 3.45 1.17 6.59
CA GLY A 22 3.93 0.75 7.90
C GLY A 22 5.07 1.63 8.43
N ASN A 23 6.00 2.04 7.56
CA ASN A 23 7.08 2.94 7.93
C ASN A 23 6.57 4.36 8.23
N ALA A 24 5.71 4.92 7.37
CA ALA A 24 5.13 6.25 7.55
C ALA A 24 4.36 6.36 8.88
N LEU A 25 3.62 5.31 9.26
CA LEU A 25 2.87 5.28 10.53
C LEU A 25 3.79 5.27 11.76
N LYS A 26 5.01 4.74 11.64
CA LYS A 26 6.01 4.80 12.71
C LYS A 26 6.66 6.18 12.81
N TRP A 27 6.86 6.86 11.69
CA TRP A 27 7.42 8.22 11.66
C TRP A 27 6.45 9.29 12.19
N PHE A 28 5.13 9.09 12.02
CA PHE A 28 4.10 10.06 12.41
C PHE A 28 3.05 9.48 13.40
N PRO A 29 3.43 9.16 14.65
CA PRO A 29 2.54 8.50 15.61
C PRO A 29 1.30 9.33 15.99
N ASN A 30 1.41 10.66 16.01
CA ASN A 30 0.32 11.56 16.40
C ASN A 30 -0.63 11.89 15.24
N ARG A 31 -0.27 11.57 13.99
CA ARG A 31 -1.04 11.91 12.77
C ARG A 31 -1.15 10.72 11.81
N ARG A 32 -1.45 9.54 12.36
CA ARG A 32 -1.46 8.27 11.62
C ARG A 32 -2.40 8.29 10.41
N GLY A 33 -3.59 8.88 10.55
CA GLY A 33 -4.56 9.01 9.45
C GLY A 33 -4.02 9.84 8.28
N LEU A 34 -3.42 11.00 8.56
CA LEU A 34 -2.80 11.85 7.55
C LEU A 34 -1.62 11.15 6.87
N ALA A 35 -0.77 10.47 7.65
CA ALA A 35 0.39 9.74 7.13
C ALA A 35 -0.02 8.59 6.20
N ALA A 36 -1.04 7.80 6.59
CA ALA A 36 -1.61 6.77 5.73
C ALA A 36 -2.25 7.37 4.47
N GLY A 37 -3.03 8.44 4.62
CA GLY A 37 -3.71 9.12 3.51
C GLY A 37 -2.74 9.70 2.47
N LEU A 38 -1.67 10.38 2.90
CA LEU A 38 -0.63 10.88 1.99
C LEU A 38 0.13 9.76 1.29
N THR A 39 0.39 8.65 1.99
CA THR A 39 1.03 7.47 1.38
C THR A 39 0.13 6.86 0.30
N ALA A 40 -1.18 6.75 0.56
CA ALA A 40 -2.16 6.29 -0.42
C ALA A 40 -2.32 7.27 -1.60
N ALA A 41 -2.31 8.57 -1.34
CA ALA A 41 -2.37 9.61 -2.37
C ALA A 41 -1.17 9.53 -3.32
N GLY A 42 0.04 9.28 -2.79
CA GLY A 42 1.24 9.07 -3.59
C GLY A 42 1.11 7.88 -4.55
N PHE A 43 0.51 6.77 -4.09
CA PHE A 43 0.20 5.63 -4.97
C PHE A 43 -0.77 6.01 -6.09
N GLY A 44 -1.88 6.71 -5.77
CA GLY A 44 -2.85 7.17 -6.77
C GLY A 44 -2.25 8.13 -7.79
N ALA A 45 -1.44 9.09 -7.33
CA ALA A 45 -0.76 10.04 -8.21
C ALA A 45 0.26 9.35 -9.14
N GLY A 46 1.02 8.38 -8.62
CA GLY A 46 1.95 7.58 -9.43
C GLY A 46 1.24 6.75 -10.51
N SER A 47 0.09 6.14 -10.18
CA SER A 47 -0.75 5.46 -11.15
C SER A 47 -1.24 6.42 -12.23
N ALA A 48 -1.80 7.57 -11.84
CA ALA A 48 -2.28 8.57 -12.81
C ALA A 48 -1.16 9.08 -13.74
N ALA A 49 0.05 9.29 -13.22
CA ALA A 49 1.20 9.73 -14.01
C ALA A 49 1.69 8.68 -15.01
N THR A 50 1.52 7.39 -14.73
CA THR A 50 2.06 6.29 -15.55
C THR A 50 1.05 5.71 -16.53
N VAL A 51 -0.25 5.86 -16.29
CA VAL A 51 -1.32 5.30 -17.15
C VAL A 51 -1.25 5.78 -18.60
N VAL A 52 -1.09 7.09 -18.85
CA VAL A 52 -1.07 7.64 -20.22
C VAL A 52 0.19 7.18 -21.00
N PRO A 53 1.42 7.28 -20.44
CA PRO A 53 2.60 6.73 -21.09
C PRO A 53 2.52 5.22 -21.39
N ILE A 54 2.01 4.42 -20.45
CA ILE A 54 1.83 2.97 -20.64
C ILE A 54 0.85 2.71 -21.79
N ALA A 55 -0.30 3.36 -21.80
CA ALA A 55 -1.30 3.18 -22.85
C ALA A 55 -0.77 3.56 -24.24
N ASN A 56 0.02 4.63 -24.33
CA ASN A 56 0.65 5.04 -25.59
C ASN A 56 1.70 4.03 -26.08
N MET A 57 2.52 3.50 -25.17
CA MET A 57 3.54 2.51 -25.51
C MET A 57 2.93 1.16 -25.91
N ILE A 58 1.82 0.75 -25.29
CA ILE A 58 1.07 -0.45 -25.70
C ILE A 58 0.59 -0.30 -27.14
N LYS A 59 0.06 0.88 -27.52
CA LYS A 59 -0.43 1.14 -28.88
C LYS A 59 0.67 1.17 -29.92
N SER A 60 1.85 1.68 -29.60
CA SER A 60 2.94 1.84 -30.57
C SER A 60 3.88 0.63 -30.64
N SER A 61 4.17 -0.02 -29.52
CA SER A 61 5.22 -1.06 -29.39
C SER A 61 4.69 -2.40 -28.86
N GLY A 62 3.40 -2.51 -28.59
CA GLY A 62 2.77 -3.72 -28.06
C GLY A 62 2.92 -3.88 -26.54
N TYR A 63 2.15 -4.81 -25.99
CA TYR A 63 2.07 -5.04 -24.55
C TYR A 63 3.32 -5.70 -23.98
N GLU A 64 3.98 -6.60 -24.72
CA GLU A 64 5.18 -7.31 -24.27
C GLU A 64 6.34 -6.35 -23.97
N ALA A 65 6.65 -5.46 -24.92
CA ALA A 65 7.69 -4.46 -24.75
C ALA A 65 7.34 -3.47 -23.62
N THR A 66 6.07 -3.07 -23.53
CA THR A 66 5.63 -2.12 -22.50
C THR A 66 5.77 -2.71 -21.10
N PHE A 67 5.30 -3.94 -20.88
CA PHE A 67 5.43 -4.59 -19.57
C PHE A 67 6.88 -4.82 -19.17
N LEU A 68 7.76 -5.14 -20.13
CA LEU A 68 9.18 -5.33 -19.85
C LEU A 68 9.83 -4.01 -19.40
N TRP A 69 9.67 -2.92 -20.18
CA TRP A 69 10.31 -1.64 -19.88
C TRP A 69 9.75 -0.95 -18.63
N PHE A 70 8.42 -0.89 -18.48
CA PHE A 70 7.81 -0.32 -17.29
C PHE A 70 8.03 -1.20 -16.05
N GLY A 71 7.98 -2.53 -16.20
CA GLY A 71 8.28 -3.46 -15.11
C GLY A 71 9.71 -3.30 -14.59
N LEU A 72 10.71 -3.25 -15.48
CA LEU A 72 12.09 -2.98 -15.08
C LEU A 72 12.25 -1.57 -14.50
N GLY A 73 11.71 -0.55 -15.16
CA GLY A 73 11.84 0.84 -14.71
C GLY A 73 11.25 1.06 -13.33
N GLN A 74 10.00 0.65 -13.11
CA GLN A 74 9.34 0.74 -11.81
C GLN A 74 10.02 -0.15 -10.78
N GLY A 75 10.47 -1.35 -11.16
CA GLY A 75 11.23 -2.25 -10.29
C GLY A 75 12.53 -1.63 -9.77
N ILE A 76 13.33 -1.00 -10.66
CA ILE A 76 14.56 -0.31 -10.29
C ILE A 76 14.25 0.85 -9.33
N VAL A 77 13.24 1.67 -9.63
CA VAL A 77 12.83 2.78 -8.77
C VAL A 77 12.44 2.27 -7.38
N VAL A 78 11.66 1.19 -7.30
CA VAL A 78 11.27 0.57 -6.02
C VAL A 78 12.48 0.08 -5.24
N VAL A 79 13.43 -0.60 -5.89
CA VAL A 79 14.65 -1.09 -5.22
C VAL A 79 15.49 0.07 -4.70
N LEU A 80 15.73 1.09 -5.52
CA LEU A 80 16.52 2.26 -5.14
C LEU A 80 15.86 3.03 -3.97
N LEU A 81 14.57 3.35 -4.08
CA LEU A 81 13.87 4.05 -3.01
C LEU A 81 13.71 3.18 -1.76
N GLY A 82 13.58 1.87 -1.92
CA GLY A 82 13.56 0.91 -0.82
C GLY A 82 14.88 0.92 -0.02
N MET A 83 16.02 1.08 -0.68
CA MET A 83 17.33 1.22 0.00
C MET A 83 17.42 2.51 0.82
N LEU A 84 16.70 3.57 0.42
CA LEU A 84 16.63 4.83 1.18
C LEU A 84 15.61 4.77 2.34
N LEU A 85 14.81 3.71 2.44
CA LEU A 85 13.77 3.60 3.45
C LEU A 85 14.37 3.23 4.82
N TYR A 86 14.52 4.22 5.70
CA TYR A 86 15.10 4.04 7.03
C TYR A 86 14.03 4.06 8.14
N PRO A 87 14.17 3.22 9.19
CA PRO A 87 13.28 3.26 10.34
C PRO A 87 13.46 4.55 11.16
N PRO A 88 12.40 5.04 11.85
CA PRO A 88 12.52 6.21 12.72
C PRO A 88 13.44 5.93 13.92
N SER A 89 14.00 6.99 14.51
CA SER A 89 14.90 6.90 15.67
C SER A 89 14.20 6.29 16.89
N ALA A 90 15.00 5.73 17.81
CA ALA A 90 14.49 5.05 19.02
C ALA A 90 13.55 5.93 19.87
N LYS A 91 13.77 7.25 19.87
CA LYS A 91 12.93 8.23 20.60
C LYS A 91 11.52 8.36 20.01
N ILE A 92 11.41 8.35 18.67
CA ILE A 92 10.09 8.37 18.01
C ILE A 92 9.38 7.03 18.21
N LEU A 93 10.13 5.91 18.22
CA LEU A 93 9.57 4.59 18.50
C LEU A 93 9.02 4.46 19.93
N SER A 94 9.63 5.11 20.92
CA SER A 94 9.06 5.17 22.28
C SER A 94 7.75 5.96 22.33
N ASP A 95 7.65 7.05 21.56
CA ASP A 95 6.41 7.82 21.44
C ASP A 95 5.32 7.01 20.72
N VAL A 96 5.66 6.26 19.67
CA VAL A 96 4.71 5.33 19.03
C VAL A 96 4.15 4.34 20.05
N LYS A 97 5.00 3.78 20.92
CA LYS A 97 4.59 2.83 21.95
C LYS A 97 3.71 3.48 23.02
N SER A 98 3.99 4.71 23.43
CA SER A 98 3.18 5.44 24.41
C SER A 98 1.82 5.84 23.82
N THR A 99 1.77 6.36 22.59
CA THR A 99 0.52 6.68 21.88
C THR A 99 -0.33 5.45 21.64
N LEU A 100 0.27 4.31 21.23
CA LEU A 100 -0.47 3.06 21.07
C LEU A 100 -1.01 2.53 22.40
N LYS A 101 -0.26 2.70 23.50
CA LYS A 101 -0.72 2.30 24.84
C LYS A 101 -1.84 3.21 25.36
N ALA A 102 -1.82 4.49 25.02
CA ALA A 102 -2.89 5.44 25.31
C ALA A 102 -4.15 5.19 24.45
N ALA A 103 -3.97 4.73 23.19
CA ALA A 103 -5.05 4.35 22.30
C ALA A 103 -5.60 2.93 22.56
N ALA A 104 -4.85 2.08 23.27
CA ALA A 104 -5.25 0.73 23.66
C ALA A 104 -6.22 0.77 24.85
N THR A 105 -7.40 1.35 24.66
CA THR A 105 -8.50 1.24 25.62
C THR A 105 -9.10 -0.18 25.61
N TYR A 106 -8.81 -0.99 24.58
CA TYR A 106 -9.35 -2.33 24.39
C TYR A 106 -8.27 -3.32 23.92
N ASN A 107 -7.70 -4.08 24.86
CA ASN A 107 -6.80 -5.20 24.56
C ASN A 107 -7.61 -6.44 24.16
N ALA A 108 -8.23 -6.41 22.98
CA ALA A 108 -8.88 -7.61 22.44
C ALA A 108 -7.85 -8.56 21.84
N THR A 109 -7.99 -9.83 22.19
CA THR A 109 -7.29 -10.90 21.47
C THR A 109 -7.78 -10.97 20.02
N PRO A 110 -6.94 -11.38 19.05
CA PRO A 110 -7.37 -11.51 17.65
C PRO A 110 -8.64 -12.34 17.48
N ARG A 111 -8.82 -13.38 18.34
CA ARG A 111 -10.02 -14.21 18.37
C ARG A 111 -11.27 -13.44 18.80
N GLN A 112 -11.14 -12.53 19.77
CA GLN A 112 -12.25 -11.67 20.20
C GLN A 112 -12.64 -10.65 19.13
N VAL A 113 -11.66 -10.12 18.39
CA VAL A 113 -11.92 -9.21 17.25
C VAL A 113 -12.70 -9.94 16.14
N LEU A 114 -12.28 -11.16 15.78
CA LEU A 114 -12.95 -11.98 14.76
C LEU A 114 -14.37 -12.41 15.15
N SER A 115 -14.64 -12.58 16.46
CA SER A 115 -15.98 -12.88 16.96
C SER A 115 -16.90 -11.65 17.06
N SER A 116 -16.37 -10.43 16.91
CA SER A 116 -17.17 -9.22 16.98
C SER A 116 -17.92 -8.98 15.66
N PRO A 117 -19.25 -8.76 15.69
CA PRO A 117 -20.01 -8.47 14.48
C PRO A 117 -19.59 -7.13 13.81
N ILE A 118 -19.10 -6.17 14.60
CA ILE A 118 -18.59 -4.88 14.10
C ILE A 118 -17.40 -5.07 13.17
N PHE A 119 -16.52 -6.04 13.46
CA PHE A 119 -15.38 -6.34 12.61
C PHE A 119 -15.83 -6.75 11.20
N TRP A 120 -16.83 -7.62 11.09
CA TRP A 120 -17.34 -8.09 9.80
C TRP A 120 -18.06 -6.99 9.02
N VAL A 121 -18.79 -6.08 9.69
CA VAL A 121 -19.38 -4.92 9.03
C VAL A 121 -18.30 -3.99 8.48
N MET A 122 -17.30 -3.64 9.29
CA MET A 122 -16.17 -2.82 8.84
C MET A 122 -15.37 -3.50 7.71
N TYR A 123 -15.16 -4.80 7.81
CA TYR A 123 -14.48 -5.60 6.80
C TYR A 123 -15.27 -5.65 5.50
N ALA A 124 -16.59 -5.83 5.56
CA ALA A 124 -17.46 -5.82 4.40
C ALA A 124 -17.46 -4.45 3.71
N MET A 125 -17.56 -3.36 4.49
CA MET A 125 -17.42 -2.00 3.96
C MET A 125 -16.07 -1.78 3.28
N PHE A 126 -14.99 -2.26 3.91
CA PHE A 126 -13.64 -2.19 3.35
C PHE A 126 -13.52 -2.98 2.04
N VAL A 127 -14.03 -4.22 1.98
CA VAL A 127 -14.01 -5.07 0.79
C VAL A 127 -14.83 -4.45 -0.34
N MET A 128 -16.03 -3.93 -0.05
CA MET A 128 -16.87 -3.26 -1.05
C MET A 128 -16.18 -2.02 -1.61
N MET A 129 -15.54 -1.21 -0.74
CA MET A 129 -14.76 -0.04 -1.16
C MET A 129 -13.55 -0.44 -2.01
N ALA A 130 -12.77 -1.43 -1.57
CA ALA A 130 -11.58 -1.90 -2.27
C ALA A 130 -11.92 -2.55 -3.63
N ALA A 131 -12.95 -3.39 -3.67
CA ALA A 131 -13.43 -4.03 -4.90
C ALA A 131 -14.02 -3.01 -5.88
N GLY A 132 -14.81 -2.04 -5.38
CA GLY A 132 -15.38 -0.96 -6.19
C GLY A 132 -14.31 -0.07 -6.81
N GLY A 133 -13.27 0.31 -6.05
CA GLY A 133 -12.15 1.12 -6.54
C GLY A 133 -11.31 0.41 -7.60
N LEU A 134 -11.08 -0.90 -7.45
CA LEU A 134 -10.36 -1.72 -8.43
C LEU A 134 -11.17 -1.91 -9.74
N MET A 135 -12.49 -2.11 -9.66
CA MET A 135 -13.33 -2.24 -10.85
C MET A 135 -13.49 -0.96 -11.66
N ALA A 136 -13.38 0.21 -11.03
CA ALA A 136 -13.48 1.49 -11.73
C ALA A 136 -12.17 1.90 -12.44
N THR A 137 -11.04 1.25 -12.11
CA THR A 137 -9.70 1.60 -12.60
C THR A 137 -9.04 0.50 -13.45
N ALA A 138 -9.59 -0.72 -13.43
CA ALA A 138 -9.23 -1.82 -14.34
C ALA A 138 -9.98 -1.71 -15.67
#